data_AF-A0A0F9S0F4-F1
#
_entry.id   AF-A0A0F9S0F4-F1
#
_cell.length_a   1.000
_cell.length_b   1.000
_cell.length_c   1.000
_cell.angle_alpha   90.00
_cell.angle_beta   90.00
_cell.angle_gamma   90.00
#
_symmetry.space_group_name_H-M   'P 1'
#
loop_
_entity.id
_entity.type
_entity.pdbx_description
1 polymer ?
#
loop_
_entity_poly.entity_id
_entity_poly.type
_entity_poly.pdbx_seq_one_letter_code
_entity_poly.pdbx_strand_id
1 'polypeptide(L)' 'MIIEMTMYGCKCDNCGKQWEDEDMGFVAFTDHSGIKSSLEEDYEWHIEDDKHYCPECWSYDDEDNLVIK' A
#
# COMPACT_ATOMS: atom_id res chain seq x y z
N MET A 1 -24.81 15.26 14.92
CA MET A 1 -23.73 14.94 15.88
C MET A 1 -22.57 14.41 15.06
N ILE A 2 -21.37 14.96 15.26
CA ILE A 2 -20.16 14.53 14.56
C ILE A 2 -19.35 13.71 15.56
N ILE A 3 -18.79 12.59 15.11
CA ILE A 3 -17.91 11.73 15.90
C ILE A 3 -16.55 11.67 15.22
N GLU A 4 -15.48 11.80 16.00
CA GLU A 4 -14.11 11.59 15.53
C GLU A 4 -13.81 10.10 15.55
N MET A 5 -13.12 9.61 14.52
CA MET A 5 -12.74 8.20 14.40
C MET A 5 -11.30 8.08 13.94
N THR A 6 -10.59 7.09 14.47
CA THR A 6 -9.28 6.67 13.95
C THR A 6 -9.51 5.71 12.79
N MET A 7 -8.78 5.93 11.71
CA MET A 7 -8.72 5.04 10.57
C MET A 7 -7.26 4.75 10.22
N TYR A 8 -7.04 3.65 9.52
CA TYR A 8 -5.73 3.20 9.11
C TYR A 8 -5.61 3.35 7.60
N GLY A 9 -4.44 3.77 7.13
CA GLY A 9 -4.08 3.78 5.70
C GLY A 9 -2.70 3.15 5.53
N CYS A 10 -2.32 2.87 4.28
CA CYS A 10 -1.01 2.34 3.96
C CYS A 10 -0.13 3.40 3.29
N LYS A 11 1.17 3.31 3.49
CA LYS A 11 2.19 4.12 2.80
C LYS A 11 3.29 3.21 2.31
N CYS A 12 3.90 3.60 1.20
CA CYS A 12 5.10 2.94 0.71
C CYS A 12 6.24 3.07 1.74
N ASP A 13 6.83 1.95 2.12
CA ASP A 13 7.94 1.89 3.07
C ASP A 13 9.25 2.53 2.54
N ASN A 14 9.35 2.74 1.22
CA ASN A 14 10.49 3.40 0.60
C ASN A 14 10.29 4.93 0.45
N CYS A 15 9.31 5.36 -0.36
CA CYS A 15 9.11 6.79 -0.66
C CYS A 15 8.07 7.49 0.22
N GLY A 16 7.32 6.76 1.06
CA GLY A 16 6.27 7.33 1.90
C GLY A 16 4.98 7.72 1.16
N LYS A 17 4.88 7.45 -0.16
CA LYS A 17 3.65 7.69 -0.95
C LYS A 17 2.48 6.96 -0.31
N GLN A 18 1.39 7.67 -0.07
CA GLN A 18 0.17 7.07 0.47
C GLN A 18 -0.48 6.20 -0.60
N TRP A 19 -1.02 5.06 -0.17
CA TRP A 19 -1.88 4.27 -1.02
C TRP A 19 -3.25 4.94 -1.13
N GLU A 20 -3.68 5.15 -2.36
CA GLU A 20 -4.85 5.92 -2.73
C GLU A 20 -5.61 5.14 -3.81
N ASP A 21 -6.93 5.19 -3.73
CA ASP A 21 -7.82 4.74 -4.79
C ASP A 21 -7.89 5.87 -5.82
N GLU A 22 -7.69 5.55 -7.10
CA GLU A 22 -7.57 6.57 -8.15
C GLU A 22 -8.86 7.40 -8.31
N ASP A 23 -10.03 6.84 -7.99
CA ASP A 23 -11.32 7.52 -8.11
C ASP A 23 -11.63 8.38 -6.87
N MET A 24 -11.20 7.95 -5.67
CA MET A 24 -11.51 8.63 -4.40
C MET A 24 -10.38 9.52 -3.87
N GLY A 25 -9.14 9.32 -4.33
CA GLY A 25 -7.94 10.06 -3.91
C GLY A 25 -7.48 9.77 -2.47
N PHE A 26 -8.13 8.83 -1.76
CA PHE A 26 -7.67 8.33 -0.47
C PHE A 26 -8.27 6.95 -0.19
N VAL A 27 -7.52 6.12 0.53
CA VAL A 27 -8.00 4.85 1.07
C VAL A 27 -7.70 4.80 2.55
N ALA A 28 -8.72 4.44 3.33
CA ALA A 28 -8.57 4.19 4.75
C ALA A 28 -9.57 3.14 5.22
N PHE A 29 -9.17 2.32 6.18
CA PHE A 29 -9.99 1.26 6.75
C PHE A 29 -10.11 1.42 8.26
N THR A 30 -11.14 0.79 8.82
CA THR A 30 -11.38 0.76 10.27
C THR A 30 -10.48 -0.19 11.03
N ASP A 31 -9.76 -1.08 10.32
CA ASP A 31 -8.84 -2.06 10.88
C ASP A 31 -7.67 -2.37 9.91
N HIS A 32 -6.65 -3.05 10.43
CA HIS A 32 -5.47 -3.44 9.66
C HIS A 32 -5.75 -4.54 8.63
N SER A 33 -6.71 -5.44 8.90
CA SER A 33 -7.01 -6.57 8.02
C SER A 33 -7.58 -6.12 6.68
N GLY A 34 -8.45 -5.11 6.67
CA GLY A 34 -9.01 -4.55 5.43
C GLY A 34 -7.93 -3.97 4.52
N ILE A 35 -6.96 -3.25 5.09
CA ILE A 35 -5.81 -2.73 4.33
C ILE A 35 -5.04 -3.87 3.68
N LYS A 36 -4.70 -4.90 4.47
CA LYS A 36 -3.87 -5.99 3.99
C LYS A 36 -4.56 -6.75 2.85
N SER A 37 -5.82 -7.12 3.03
CA SER A 37 -6.58 -7.81 2.00
C SER A 37 -6.73 -6.99 0.72
N SER A 38 -7.01 -5.69 0.83
CA SER A 38 -7.17 -4.86 -0.36
C SER A 38 -5.84 -4.51 -1.05
N LEU A 39 -4.72 -4.44 -0.32
CA LEU A 39 -3.38 -4.33 -0.93
C LEU A 39 -2.96 -5.64 -1.60
N GLU A 40 -3.30 -6.80 -1.04
CA GLU A 40 -3.06 -8.10 -1.67
C GLU A 40 -3.88 -8.27 -2.97
N GLU A 41 -5.02 -7.60 -3.09
CA GLU A 41 -5.82 -7.54 -4.31
C GLU A 41 -5.29 -6.51 -5.34
N ASP A 42 -4.50 -5.53 -4.89
CA ASP A 42 -3.84 -4.51 -5.72
C ASP A 42 -2.48 -5.02 -6.22
N TYR A 43 -2.50 -5.68 -7.39
CA TYR A 43 -1.32 -6.29 -8.00
C TYR A 43 -0.20 -5.30 -8.40
N GLU A 44 -0.44 -3.99 -8.33
CA GLU A 44 0.61 -2.98 -8.61
C GLU A 44 1.50 -2.72 -7.40
N TRP A 45 1.01 -2.97 -6.18
CA TRP A 45 1.80 -2.87 -4.97
C TRP A 45 2.48 -4.19 -4.65
N HIS A 46 3.76 -4.10 -4.25
CA HIS A 46 4.51 -5.28 -3.84
C HIS A 46 4.54 -5.39 -2.32
N ILE A 47 4.29 -6.61 -1.83
CA ILE A 47 4.28 -6.94 -0.41
C ILE A 47 5.34 -8.00 -0.15
N GLU A 48 6.32 -7.69 0.68
CA GLU A 48 7.36 -8.63 1.12
C GLU A 48 7.73 -8.35 2.57
N ASP A 49 7.76 -9.40 3.42
CA ASP A 49 8.12 -9.31 4.84
C ASP A 49 7.41 -8.17 5.60
N ASP A 50 6.09 -8.05 5.41
CA ASP A 50 5.22 -7.00 5.98
C ASP A 50 5.58 -5.55 5.55
N LYS A 51 6.41 -5.38 4.52
CA LYS A 51 6.67 -4.09 3.86
C LYS A 51 5.85 -3.95 2.59
N HIS A 52 5.50 -2.71 2.26
CA HIS A 52 4.62 -2.35 1.15
C HIS A 52 5.33 -1.35 0.24
N TYR A 53 5.42 -1.66 -1.05
CA TYR A 53 6.10 -0.83 -2.03
C TYR A 53 5.16 -0.44 -3.17
N CYS A 54 5.08 0.86 -3.46
CA CYS A 54 4.33 1.34 -4.62
C CYS A 54 5.05 0.97 -5.93
N PRO A 55 4.33 0.90 -7.07
CA PRO A 55 4.90 0.46 -8.36
C PRO A 55 6.13 1.27 -8.82
N GLU A 56 6.24 2.51 -8.36
CA GLU A 56 7.40 3.37 -8.65
C GLU A 56 8.65 2.99 -7.84
N CYS A 57 8.51 2.25 -6.75
CA CYS A 57 9.58 1.91 -5.81
C CYS A 57 10.04 0.46 -5.88
N TRP A 58 9.38 -0.39 -6.66
CA TRP A 58 9.80 -1.79 -6.84
C TRP A 58 9.90 -2.17 -8.33
N SER A 59 10.65 -3.23 -8.60
CA SER A 59 10.74 -3.91 -9.88
C SER A 59 11.37 -5.30 -9.68
N TYR A 60 11.27 -6.17 -10.68
CA TYR A 60 12.13 -7.35 -10.78
C TYR A 60 13.29 -7.07 -11.74
N ASP A 61 14.49 -7.54 -11.41
CA ASP A 61 15.63 -7.54 -12.33
C ASP A 61 15.55 -8.71 -13.33
N ASP A 62 16.57 -8.85 -14.18
CA ASP A 62 16.63 -9.90 -15.21
C ASP A 62 16.72 -11.33 -14.63
N GLU A 63 16.98 -11.47 -13.34
CA GLU A 63 17.08 -12.74 -12.61
C GLU A 63 15.86 -12.98 -11.69
N ASP A 64 14.78 -12.22 -11.87
CA ASP A 64 13.57 -12.25 -11.05
C ASP A 64 13.81 -11.90 -9.56
N ASN A 65 14.88 -11.16 -9.24
CA ASN A 65 15.09 -10.64 -7.88
C ASN A 65 14.32 -9.34 -7.67
N LEU A 66 13.71 -9.18 -6.50
CA LEU A 66 13.09 -7.91 -6.10
C LEU A 66 14.15 -6.81 -5.94
N VAL A 67 13.95 -5.70 -6.62
CA VAL A 67 14.75 -4.48 -6.51
C VAL A 67 13.89 -3.35 -6.00
N ILE A 68 14.27 -2.78 -4.85
CA ILE A 68 13.69 -1.54 -4.32
C ILE A 68 14.52 -0.36 -4.85
N LYS A 69 13.86 0.59 -5.51
CA LYS A 69 14.50 1.71 -6.23
C LYS A 69 14.90 2.87 -5.34
#